data_AF-A0A2P5I613-F1
#
_entry.id   AF-A0A2P5I613-F1
#
_cell.length_a   1.000
_cell.length_b   1.000
_cell.length_c   1.000
_cell.angle_alpha   90.00
_cell.angle_beta   90.00
_cell.angle_gamma   90.00
#
_symmetry.space_group_name_H-M   'P 1'
#
loop_
_entity.id
_entity.type
_entity.pdbx_description
1 polymer ?
#
loop_
_entity_poly.entity_id
_entity_poly.type
_entity_poly.pdbx_seq_one_letter_code
_entity_poly.pdbx_strand_id
1 'polypeptide(L)'
;MPSTPTDPEVRSTIHGEETIKEGEITWRTADPYRKPSDDDDANFKAEWEGSCHCGSIKYLLGREKPLSSKYCHCVDCQRMHAAPFQWAAIFHKADFRFLNGAEGLNFYSPSLRRPLHDLPCKVYCETCHTPIMDEGRRMIMLFPELLKGIHSQKGKQAFKIGDHICWGGRVVDEGVFDGDGVKKWKGVDKQSELIDDGKGG
;
A
#
# COMPACT_ATOMS: atom_id res chain seq x y z
N MET A 1 17.86 -23.78 -37.37
CA MET A 1 17.37 -23.31 -36.06
C MET A 1 16.61 -22.02 -36.30
N PRO A 2 15.35 -21.86 -35.87
CA PRO A 2 14.64 -20.62 -36.07
C PRO A 2 15.16 -19.58 -35.07
N SER A 3 15.59 -18.43 -35.58
CA SER A 3 16.00 -17.26 -34.82
C SER A 3 14.78 -16.61 -34.16
N THR A 4 14.75 -16.57 -32.84
CA THR A 4 13.77 -15.78 -32.08
C THR A 4 13.97 -14.30 -32.38
N PRO A 5 12.93 -13.53 -32.76
CA PRO A 5 13.05 -12.09 -32.89
C PRO A 5 13.28 -11.49 -31.49
N THR A 6 14.39 -10.78 -31.32
CA THR A 6 14.60 -9.92 -30.16
C THR A 6 13.67 -8.72 -30.31
N ASP A 7 12.60 -8.69 -29.52
CA ASP A 7 11.76 -7.51 -29.32
C ASP A 7 12.63 -6.38 -28.73
N PRO A 8 12.79 -5.24 -29.41
CA PRO A 8 13.80 -4.24 -29.03
C PRO A 8 13.36 -3.28 -27.93
N GLU A 9 12.20 -3.42 -27.30
CA GLU A 9 11.75 -2.44 -26.30
C GLU A 9 11.61 -3.03 -24.88
N VAL A 10 12.13 -2.26 -23.92
CA VAL A 10 12.16 -2.49 -22.47
C VAL A 10 13.39 -3.26 -21.98
N ARG A 11 14.56 -2.63 -22.14
CA ARG A 11 15.68 -2.83 -21.19
C ARG A 11 15.37 -2.06 -19.92
N SER A 12 15.29 -2.79 -18.81
CA SER A 12 15.35 -2.25 -17.46
C SER A 12 16.64 -1.43 -17.30
N THR A 13 16.52 -0.18 -16.88
CA THR A 13 17.67 0.62 -16.45
C THR A 13 17.49 1.04 -15.01
N ILE A 14 18.16 0.30 -14.14
CA ILE A 14 18.78 0.86 -12.95
C ILE A 14 19.77 1.92 -13.49
N HIS A 15 19.42 3.20 -13.43
CA HIS A 15 20.21 4.37 -13.88
C HIS A 15 20.37 4.61 -15.40
N GLY A 16 19.34 5.14 -16.06
CA GLY A 16 19.46 5.78 -17.38
C GLY A 16 18.26 6.71 -17.63
N GLU A 17 18.49 7.90 -18.20
CA GLU A 17 17.45 8.88 -18.54
C GLU A 17 16.36 8.24 -19.41
N GLU A 18 15.16 8.09 -18.85
CA GLU A 18 13.98 7.66 -19.60
C GLU A 18 13.35 8.86 -20.32
N THR A 19 13.13 8.72 -21.63
CA THR A 19 12.14 9.54 -22.34
C THR A 19 10.76 9.18 -21.82
N ILE A 20 10.27 9.98 -20.86
CA ILE A 20 8.96 9.83 -20.22
C ILE A 20 7.87 9.99 -21.27
N LYS A 21 7.02 8.97 -21.47
CA LYS A 21 5.86 9.09 -22.37
C LYS A 21 4.86 10.09 -21.78
N GLU A 22 4.12 10.83 -22.61
CA GLU A 22 3.18 11.86 -22.15
C GLU A 22 2.13 11.33 -21.13
N GLY A 23 1.72 10.07 -21.25
CA GLY A 23 0.87 9.38 -20.26
C GLY A 23 1.56 9.10 -18.90
N GLU A 24 2.87 8.91 -18.87
CA GLU A 24 3.65 8.74 -17.64
C GLU A 24 3.84 10.05 -16.87
N ILE A 25 3.70 11.20 -17.55
CA ILE A 25 3.74 12.53 -16.90
C ILE A 25 2.44 12.78 -16.14
N THR A 26 1.29 12.40 -16.71
CA THR A 26 -0.04 12.77 -16.16
C THR A 26 -0.31 12.21 -14.76
N TRP A 27 0.07 10.95 -14.48
CA TRP A 27 -0.19 10.35 -13.18
C TRP A 27 0.74 10.90 -12.09
N ARG A 28 1.96 11.29 -12.44
CA ARG A 28 2.93 11.90 -11.52
C ARG A 28 2.48 13.28 -11.03
N THR A 29 1.62 13.95 -11.79
CA THR A 29 1.00 15.24 -11.42
C THR A 29 -0.38 15.10 -10.76
N ALA A 30 -0.90 13.88 -10.60
CA ALA A 30 -2.16 13.60 -9.93
C ALA A 30 -1.94 13.08 -8.50
N ASP A 31 -2.99 13.06 -7.68
CA ASP A 31 -2.91 12.44 -6.36
C ASP A 31 -2.57 10.94 -6.50
N PRO A 32 -1.67 10.40 -5.66
CA PRO A 32 -1.03 11.02 -4.48
C PRO A 32 0.34 11.70 -4.73
N TYR A 33 0.78 11.83 -5.99
CA TYR A 33 2.15 12.24 -6.38
C TYR A 33 2.30 13.72 -6.69
N ARG A 34 1.18 14.43 -6.83
CA ARG A 34 1.17 15.87 -6.98
C ARG A 34 1.90 16.52 -5.79
N LYS A 35 2.99 17.25 -6.07
CA LYS A 35 3.75 17.94 -5.02
C LYS A 35 2.85 19.01 -4.38
N PRO A 36 2.93 19.20 -3.04
CA PRO A 36 2.19 20.27 -2.38
C PRO A 36 2.53 21.64 -2.96
N SER A 37 1.55 22.54 -3.00
CA SER A 37 1.70 23.95 -3.36
C SER A 37 1.16 24.82 -2.23
N ASP A 38 1.56 26.10 -2.17
CA ASP A 38 1.16 27.02 -1.09
C ASP A 38 -0.37 27.08 -0.91
N ASP A 39 -1.14 27.04 -2.01
CA ASP A 39 -2.62 27.07 -1.98
C ASP A 39 -3.24 25.74 -1.51
N ASP A 40 -2.58 24.62 -1.79
CA ASP A 40 -3.04 23.28 -1.37
C ASP A 40 -2.77 23.00 0.11
N ASP A 41 -1.71 23.59 0.66
CA ASP A 41 -1.31 23.45 2.05
C ASP A 41 -2.26 24.21 2.97
N ALA A 42 -2.82 25.34 2.51
CA ALA A 42 -3.83 26.08 3.26
C ALA A 42 -5.11 25.25 3.55
N ASN A 43 -5.43 24.27 2.70
CA ASN A 43 -6.67 23.50 2.78
C ASN A 43 -6.49 22.03 3.22
N PHE A 44 -5.26 21.56 3.41
CA PHE A 44 -4.99 20.18 3.81
C PHE A 44 -4.52 20.09 5.26
N LYS A 45 -5.42 19.64 6.14
CA LYS A 45 -5.09 19.39 7.53
C LYS A 45 -4.50 17.98 7.69
N ALA A 46 -3.19 17.90 7.91
CA ALA A 46 -2.53 16.62 8.20
C ALA A 46 -2.96 16.09 9.58
N GLU A 47 -3.61 14.93 9.59
CA GLU A 47 -3.95 14.16 10.81
C GLU A 47 -2.85 13.19 11.20
N TRP A 48 -2.08 12.72 10.22
CA TRP A 48 -0.96 11.81 10.41
C TRP A 48 0.21 12.14 9.49
N GLU A 49 1.41 11.84 9.96
CA GLU A 49 2.65 11.88 9.20
C GLU A 49 3.24 10.48 9.17
N GLY A 50 3.85 10.09 8.05
CA GLY A 50 4.59 8.84 7.95
C GLY A 50 5.86 8.98 7.13
N SER A 51 6.74 8.00 7.30
CA SER A 51 7.98 7.94 6.54
C SER A 51 8.45 6.50 6.34
N CYS A 52 9.23 6.26 5.28
CA CYS A 52 9.95 4.99 5.15
C CYS A 52 11.01 4.83 6.24
N HIS A 53 11.62 3.63 6.33
CA HIS A 53 12.62 3.33 7.35
C HIS A 53 13.83 4.29 7.35
N CYS A 54 14.36 4.65 6.17
CA CYS A 54 15.49 5.58 6.07
C CYS A 54 15.07 7.06 6.12
N GLY A 55 13.77 7.35 6.14
CA GLY A 55 13.23 8.72 6.23
C GLY A 55 13.31 9.57 4.95
N SER A 56 13.80 9.03 3.84
CA SER A 56 13.87 9.75 2.55
C SER A 56 12.49 10.00 1.96
N ILE A 57 11.56 9.05 2.13
CA ILE A 57 10.17 9.19 1.76
C ILE A 57 9.37 9.66 2.95
N LYS A 58 8.62 10.75 2.77
CA LYS A 58 7.72 11.34 3.76
C LYS A 58 6.37 11.63 3.12
N TYR A 59 5.31 11.45 3.89
CA TYR A 59 3.94 11.66 3.42
C TYR A 59 3.01 12.07 4.55
N LEU A 60 1.87 12.63 4.18
CA LEU A 60 0.82 13.12 5.08
C LEU A 60 -0.52 12.43 4.78
N LEU A 61 -1.32 12.23 5.83
CA LEU A 61 -2.72 11.83 5.71
C LEU A 61 -3.65 12.96 6.17
N GLY A 62 -4.64 13.29 5.36
CA GLY A 62 -5.65 14.32 5.66
C GLY A 62 -6.84 13.81 6.48
N ARG A 63 -6.89 12.50 6.74
CA ARG A 63 -8.03 11.82 7.35
C ARG A 63 -7.63 11.13 8.66
N GLU A 64 -8.42 11.35 9.70
CA GLU A 64 -8.13 10.81 11.04
C GLU A 64 -8.24 9.27 11.10
N LYS A 65 -9.22 8.67 10.42
CA LYS A 65 -9.47 7.23 10.43
C LYS A 65 -9.59 6.66 9.01
N PRO A 66 -9.03 5.47 8.71
CA PRO A 66 -9.21 4.85 7.41
C PRO A 66 -10.69 4.51 7.15
N LEU A 67 -11.03 4.30 5.89
CA LEU A 67 -12.33 3.77 5.50
C LEU A 67 -12.50 2.31 5.93
N SER A 68 -11.39 1.57 5.99
CA SER A 68 -11.33 0.21 6.51
C SER A 68 -9.88 -0.15 6.84
N SER A 69 -9.68 -1.04 7.82
CA SER A 69 -8.37 -1.50 8.30
C SER A 69 -8.40 -3.02 8.41
N LYS A 70 -7.48 -3.72 7.75
CA LYS A 70 -7.56 -5.17 7.52
C LYS A 70 -6.22 -5.86 7.66
N TYR A 71 -6.24 -7.12 8.09
CA TYR A 71 -5.12 -8.05 7.89
C TYR A 71 -5.39 -8.95 6.69
N CYS A 72 -4.51 -8.89 5.69
CA CYS A 72 -4.56 -9.76 4.52
C CYS A 72 -3.60 -10.95 4.68
N HIS A 73 -4.14 -12.15 4.56
CA HIS A 73 -3.41 -13.42 4.72
C HIS A 73 -3.11 -14.11 3.40
N CYS A 74 -3.26 -13.44 2.26
CA CYS A 74 -2.95 -14.10 0.98
C CYS A 74 -1.45 -14.30 0.80
N VAL A 75 -1.08 -15.36 0.07
CA VAL A 75 0.31 -15.76 -0.16
C VAL A 75 1.11 -14.67 -0.86
N ASP A 76 0.50 -13.90 -1.76
CA ASP A 76 1.19 -12.82 -2.46
C ASP A 76 1.54 -11.68 -1.50
N CYS A 77 0.62 -11.27 -0.63
CA CYS A 77 0.90 -10.29 0.43
C CYS A 77 2.00 -10.78 1.37
N GLN A 78 1.97 -12.05 1.77
CA GLN A 78 3.00 -12.63 2.62
C GLN A 78 4.38 -12.59 1.97
N ARG A 79 4.48 -12.98 0.70
CA ARG A 79 5.74 -12.98 -0.06
C ARG A 79 6.27 -11.57 -0.29
N MET A 80 5.41 -10.62 -0.68
CA MET A 80 5.83 -9.26 -0.98
C MET A 80 6.24 -8.47 0.27
N HIS A 81 5.67 -8.80 1.43
CA HIS A 81 5.99 -8.12 2.69
C HIS A 81 6.98 -8.89 3.57
N ALA A 82 7.33 -10.13 3.20
CA ALA A 82 8.09 -11.06 4.03
C ALA A 82 7.52 -11.15 5.47
N ALA A 83 6.19 -11.21 5.58
CA ALA A 83 5.46 -11.17 6.84
C ALA A 83 4.30 -12.19 6.85
N PRO A 84 3.82 -12.66 8.02
CA PRO A 84 2.70 -13.62 8.09
C PRO A 84 1.39 -13.09 7.51
N PHE A 85 1.22 -11.77 7.50
CA PHE A 85 0.10 -11.05 6.92
C PHE A 85 0.52 -9.61 6.62
N GLN A 86 -0.30 -8.91 5.83
CA GLN A 86 -0.16 -7.48 5.56
C GLN A 86 -1.25 -6.71 6.32
N TRP A 87 -0.89 -5.65 7.04
CA TRP A 87 -1.84 -4.67 7.55
C TRP A 87 -2.13 -3.60 6.50
N ALA A 88 -3.38 -3.51 6.04
CA ALA A 88 -3.82 -2.54 5.05
C ALA A 88 -4.87 -1.58 5.62
N ALA A 89 -4.61 -0.28 5.55
CA ALA A 89 -5.58 0.77 5.86
C ALA A 89 -5.99 1.52 4.57
N ILE A 90 -7.29 1.53 4.27
CA ILE A 90 -7.82 2.04 3.01
C ILE A 90 -8.15 3.53 3.14
N PHE A 91 -7.63 4.34 2.21
CA PHE A 91 -7.93 5.77 2.09
C PHE A 91 -8.22 6.17 0.64
N HIS A 92 -8.93 7.27 0.44
CA HIS A 92 -8.98 7.89 -0.89
C HIS A 92 -7.60 8.44 -1.24
N LYS A 93 -7.25 8.46 -2.53
CA LYS A 93 -5.99 9.07 -2.99
C LYS A 93 -5.83 10.53 -2.53
N ALA A 94 -6.92 11.30 -2.55
CA ALA A 94 -6.92 12.70 -2.13
C ALA A 94 -6.63 12.90 -0.62
N ASP A 95 -6.81 11.86 0.20
CA ASP A 95 -6.51 11.90 1.63
C ASP A 95 -5.01 11.62 1.91
N PHE A 96 -4.20 11.28 0.90
CA PHE A 96 -2.79 10.92 1.04
C PHE A 96 -1.92 11.80 0.13
N ARG A 97 -0.80 12.30 0.65
CA ARG A 97 0.15 13.11 -0.13
C ARG A 97 1.59 12.74 0.14
N PHE A 98 2.36 12.46 -0.91
CA PHE A 98 3.82 12.46 -0.80
C PHE A 98 4.37 13.88 -0.76
N LEU A 99 5.32 14.15 0.13
CA LEU A 99 5.92 15.48 0.24
C LEU A 99 6.85 15.82 -0.94
N ASN A 100 7.47 14.82 -1.56
CA ASN A 100 8.33 15.02 -2.73
C ASN A 100 7.77 14.34 -3.99
N GLY A 101 6.46 14.15 -4.06
CA GLY A 101 5.79 13.48 -5.17
C GLY A 101 6.31 12.06 -5.40
N ALA A 102 6.51 11.68 -6.67
CA ALA A 102 6.98 10.34 -7.03
C ALA A 102 8.51 10.14 -6.98
N GLU A 103 9.26 11.15 -6.53
CA GLU A 103 10.72 11.10 -6.44
C GLU A 103 11.15 10.16 -5.31
N GLY A 104 12.14 9.31 -5.58
CA GLY A 104 12.61 8.32 -4.61
C GLY A 104 11.72 7.07 -4.47
N LEU A 105 10.68 6.94 -5.30
CA LEU A 105 9.75 5.80 -5.26
C LEU A 105 10.03 4.79 -6.36
N ASN A 106 9.95 3.52 -5.99
CA ASN A 106 9.88 2.40 -6.93
C ASN A 106 8.47 1.83 -7.00
N PHE A 107 8.11 1.37 -8.20
CA PHE A 107 6.79 0.79 -8.49
C PHE A 107 6.94 -0.66 -8.95
N TYR A 108 5.98 -1.50 -8.58
CA TYR A 108 5.92 -2.88 -9.06
C TYR A 108 4.48 -3.27 -9.37
N SER A 109 4.25 -3.81 -10.57
CA SER A 109 2.97 -4.40 -10.96
C SER A 109 2.97 -5.89 -10.57
N PRO A 110 2.16 -6.32 -9.58
CA PRO A 110 2.04 -7.74 -9.24
C PRO A 110 1.46 -8.57 -10.39
N SER A 111 0.57 -7.96 -11.17
CA SER A 111 -0.09 -8.60 -12.33
C SER A 111 0.90 -8.92 -13.43
N LEU A 112 1.78 -7.98 -13.77
CA LEU A 112 2.78 -8.15 -14.82
C LEU A 112 4.12 -8.69 -14.30
N ARG A 113 4.31 -8.72 -12.98
CA ARG A 113 5.55 -9.08 -12.29
C ARG A 113 6.77 -8.29 -12.78
N ARG A 114 6.60 -6.98 -12.91
CA ARG A 114 7.61 -6.06 -13.46
C ARG A 114 7.66 -4.75 -12.68
N PRO A 115 8.83 -4.07 -12.66
CA PRO A 115 9.01 -2.80 -11.96
C PRO A 115 8.43 -1.64 -12.79
N LEU A 116 7.11 -1.54 -12.84
CA LEU A 116 6.42 -0.49 -13.60
C LEU A 116 5.16 -0.02 -12.88
N HIS A 117 4.78 1.23 -13.15
CA HIS A 117 3.52 1.81 -12.67
C HIS A 117 2.35 1.31 -13.52
N ASP A 118 1.68 0.24 -13.07
CA ASP A 118 0.47 -0.34 -13.68
C ASP A 118 -0.52 -0.73 -12.59
N LEU A 119 -1.64 -0.02 -12.55
CA LEU A 119 -2.57 -0.08 -11.43
C LEU A 119 -3.44 -1.35 -11.46
N PRO A 120 -3.59 -2.06 -10.32
CA PRO A 120 -3.02 -1.74 -9.01
C PRO A 120 -1.53 -2.09 -8.90
N CYS A 121 -0.72 -1.18 -8.38
CA CYS A 121 0.72 -1.39 -8.19
C CYS A 121 1.14 -1.22 -6.73
N LYS A 122 2.34 -1.71 -6.43
CA LYS A 122 3.01 -1.58 -5.14
C LYS A 122 3.97 -0.39 -5.18
N VAL A 123 4.05 0.36 -4.08
CA VAL A 123 4.91 1.54 -3.97
C VAL A 123 5.92 1.33 -2.84
N TYR A 124 7.20 1.49 -3.15
CA TYR A 124 8.31 1.26 -2.22
C TYR A 124 9.27 2.45 -2.21
N CYS A 125 10.01 2.61 -1.11
CA CYS A 125 11.18 3.47 -1.09
C CYS A 125 12.29 2.87 -1.96
N GLU A 126 12.90 3.65 -2.85
CA GLU A 126 14.01 3.18 -3.68
C GLU A 126 15.27 2.86 -2.86
N THR A 127 15.48 3.56 -1.74
CA THR A 127 16.70 3.47 -0.93
C THR A 127 16.68 2.30 0.04
N CYS A 128 15.63 2.18 0.85
CA CYS A 128 15.55 1.17 1.91
C CYS A 128 14.54 0.06 1.63
N HIS A 129 13.86 0.10 0.48
CA HIS A 129 12.88 -0.88 0.03
C HIS A 129 11.67 -1.07 0.95
N THR A 130 11.47 -0.19 1.93
CA THR A 130 10.27 -0.18 2.77
C THR A 130 9.03 -0.10 1.88
N PRO A 131 8.11 -1.09 1.97
CA PRO A 131 6.79 -0.99 1.35
C PRO A 131 6.04 0.17 1.99
N ILE A 132 5.43 1.05 1.19
CA ILE A 132 4.73 2.24 1.70
C ILE A 132 3.22 2.06 1.61
N MET A 133 2.74 1.72 0.41
CA MET A 133 1.33 1.51 0.14
C MET A 133 1.14 0.69 -1.14
N ASP A 134 -0.07 0.18 -1.32
CA ASP A 134 -0.57 -0.23 -2.63
C ASP A 134 -1.39 0.91 -3.23
N GLU A 135 -1.15 1.20 -4.51
CA GLU A 135 -1.94 2.16 -5.26
C GLU A 135 -2.99 1.44 -6.10
N GLY A 136 -4.26 1.76 -5.85
CA GLY A 136 -5.38 1.38 -6.71
C GLY A 136 -5.81 2.53 -7.62
N ARG A 137 -6.88 2.31 -8.40
CA ARG A 137 -7.39 3.33 -9.35
C ARG A 137 -7.90 4.60 -8.66
N ARG A 138 -8.55 4.47 -7.49
CA ARG A 138 -9.15 5.58 -6.72
C ARG A 138 -8.71 5.64 -5.26
N MET A 139 -8.18 4.52 -4.77
CA MET A 139 -7.89 4.29 -3.36
C MET A 139 -6.43 3.91 -3.22
N ILE A 140 -5.89 4.16 -2.04
CA ILE A 140 -4.63 3.55 -1.61
C ILE A 140 -4.91 2.56 -0.48
N MET A 141 -4.01 1.59 -0.32
CA MET A 141 -3.91 0.75 0.88
C MET A 141 -2.59 1.06 1.56
N LEU A 142 -2.64 1.90 2.57
CA LEU A 142 -1.50 2.31 3.38
C LEU A 142 -1.08 1.19 4.35
N PHE A 143 0.21 1.12 4.67
CA PHE A 143 0.74 0.30 5.76
C PHE A 143 0.93 1.15 7.03
N PRO A 144 0.06 1.01 8.06
CA PRO A 144 0.02 1.92 9.20
C PRO A 144 1.27 1.90 10.08
N GLU A 145 2.08 0.84 10.03
CA GLU A 145 3.30 0.66 10.82
C GLU A 145 4.31 1.80 10.62
N LEU A 146 4.22 2.51 9.50
CA LEU A 146 5.10 3.63 9.15
C LEU A 146 4.64 4.99 9.67
N LEU A 147 3.46 5.06 10.31
CA LEU A 147 2.91 6.31 10.82
C LEU A 147 3.54 6.70 12.16
N LYS A 148 3.90 7.98 12.26
CA LYS A 148 4.32 8.58 13.52
C LYS A 148 3.17 8.49 14.52
N GLY A 149 3.45 7.91 15.69
CA GLY A 149 2.47 7.77 16.76
C GLY A 149 1.48 6.62 16.58
N ILE A 150 1.69 5.67 15.63
CA ILE A 150 0.83 4.50 15.46
C ILE A 150 0.69 3.67 16.76
N HIS A 151 1.75 3.60 17.56
CA HIS A 151 1.77 2.89 18.84
C HIS A 151 1.04 3.61 19.99
N SER A 152 0.64 4.87 19.79
CA SER A 152 -0.15 5.63 20.77
C SER A 152 -1.57 5.06 20.90
N GLN A 153 -2.27 5.43 21.97
CA GLN A 153 -3.67 5.05 22.13
C GLN A 153 -4.55 5.61 20.99
N LYS A 154 -4.30 6.86 20.55
CA LYS A 154 -4.99 7.46 19.40
C LYS A 154 -4.74 6.63 18.13
N GLY A 155 -3.49 6.25 17.87
CA GLY A 155 -3.10 5.43 16.71
C GLY A 155 -3.78 4.07 16.71
N LYS A 156 -3.67 3.33 17.82
CA LYS A 156 -4.31 2.02 18.00
C LYS A 156 -5.83 2.07 17.84
N GLN A 157 -6.48 3.13 18.33
CA GLN A 157 -7.92 3.32 18.18
C GLN A 157 -8.32 3.70 16.76
N ALA A 158 -7.57 4.61 16.12
CA ALA A 158 -7.88 5.09 14.78
C ALA A 158 -7.74 4.01 13.72
N PHE A 159 -6.71 3.16 13.82
CA PHE A 159 -6.40 2.12 12.83
C PHE A 159 -6.82 0.71 13.26
N LYS A 160 -7.63 0.57 14.32
CA LYS A 160 -8.12 -0.72 14.80
C LYS A 160 -8.62 -1.59 13.63
N ILE A 161 -8.18 -2.84 13.60
CA ILE A 161 -8.56 -3.81 12.56
C ILE A 161 -10.05 -4.14 12.67
N GLY A 162 -10.72 -4.19 11.52
CA GLY A 162 -12.11 -4.63 11.41
C GLY A 162 -12.28 -6.00 10.78
N ASP A 163 -11.32 -6.45 9.96
CA ASP A 163 -11.44 -7.68 9.18
C ASP A 163 -10.09 -8.40 8.99
N HIS A 164 -10.11 -9.73 9.02
CA HIS A 164 -9.12 -10.59 8.39
C HIS A 164 -9.67 -11.06 7.06
N ILE A 165 -8.90 -10.86 5.99
CA ILE A 165 -9.27 -11.32 4.65
C ILE A 165 -8.31 -12.41 4.17
N CYS A 166 -8.78 -13.25 3.26
CA CYS A 166 -8.05 -14.40 2.75
C CYS A 166 -7.65 -15.37 3.87
N TRP A 167 -8.53 -15.56 4.85
CA TRP A 167 -8.27 -16.21 6.14
C TRP A 167 -7.50 -17.53 5.98
N GLY A 168 -7.92 -18.41 5.07
CA GLY A 168 -7.28 -19.72 4.87
C GLY A 168 -5.79 -19.68 4.49
N GLY A 169 -5.24 -18.52 4.13
CA GLY A 169 -3.81 -18.37 3.82
C GLY A 169 -2.89 -18.14 5.02
N ARG A 170 -3.41 -18.12 6.26
CA ARG A 170 -2.59 -17.98 7.48
C ARG A 170 -1.42 -18.97 7.51
N VAL A 171 -0.28 -18.48 7.98
CA VAL A 171 0.96 -19.27 8.19
C VAL A 171 1.38 -19.34 9.66
N VAL A 172 0.54 -18.82 10.55
CA VAL A 172 0.75 -18.86 12.01
C VAL A 172 -0.11 -19.96 12.64
N ASP A 173 0.25 -20.38 13.85
CA ASP A 173 -0.51 -21.37 14.62
C ASP A 173 -1.99 -20.94 14.78
N GLU A 174 -2.88 -21.94 14.83
CA GLU A 174 -4.34 -21.71 14.80
C GLU A 174 -4.81 -20.74 15.89
N GLY A 175 -4.23 -20.82 17.09
CA GLY A 175 -4.63 -20.02 18.26
C GLY A 175 -4.12 -18.58 18.31
N VAL A 176 -3.32 -18.11 17.34
CA VAL A 176 -2.70 -16.76 17.40
C VAL A 176 -3.74 -15.63 17.38
N PHE A 177 -4.88 -15.86 16.76
CA PHE A 177 -5.95 -14.86 16.60
C PHE A 177 -7.21 -15.19 17.41
N ASP A 178 -7.15 -16.20 18.28
CA ASP A 178 -8.27 -16.59 19.12
C ASP A 178 -8.69 -15.42 20.02
N GLY A 179 -9.98 -15.06 19.96
CA GLY A 179 -10.56 -14.03 20.81
C GLY A 179 -10.18 -12.59 20.45
N ASP A 180 -9.63 -12.34 19.25
CA ASP A 180 -9.35 -10.96 18.81
C ASP A 180 -10.63 -10.14 18.48
N GLY A 181 -11.79 -10.81 18.34
CA GLY A 181 -13.08 -10.20 18.05
C GLY A 181 -13.18 -9.54 16.68
N VAL A 182 -12.36 -9.99 15.71
CA VAL A 182 -12.29 -9.41 14.36
C VAL A 182 -12.87 -10.39 13.35
N LYS A 183 -13.76 -9.92 12.47
CA LYS A 183 -14.41 -10.74 11.43
C LYS A 183 -13.40 -11.44 10.52
N LYS A 184 -13.65 -12.71 10.19
CA LYS A 184 -12.79 -13.53 9.32
C LYS A 184 -13.47 -13.81 7.99
N TRP A 185 -12.82 -13.53 6.87
CA TRP A 185 -13.35 -13.75 5.53
C TRP A 185 -12.51 -14.76 4.77
N LYS A 186 -13.18 -15.69 4.07
CA LYS A 186 -12.50 -16.70 3.24
C LYS A 186 -11.61 -16.08 2.16
N GLY A 187 -12.07 -14.99 1.55
CA GLY A 187 -11.36 -14.18 0.56
C GLY A 187 -11.47 -12.70 0.93
N VAL A 188 -11.78 -11.85 -0.06
CA VAL A 188 -12.01 -10.41 0.16
C VAL A 188 -13.32 -10.17 0.93
N ASP A 189 -13.31 -9.24 1.87
CA ASP A 189 -14.47 -8.87 2.68
C ASP A 189 -15.66 -8.45 1.84
N LYS A 190 -16.87 -8.86 2.26
CA LYS A 190 -18.15 -8.59 1.58
C LYS A 190 -18.27 -9.14 0.15
N GLN A 191 -17.23 -9.82 -0.34
CA GLN A 191 -17.18 -10.50 -1.65
C GLN A 191 -16.95 -12.00 -1.50
N SER A 192 -16.80 -12.47 -0.27
CA SER A 192 -16.57 -13.87 0.06
C SER A 192 -17.33 -14.25 1.31
N GLU A 193 -17.31 -15.55 1.61
CA GLU A 193 -17.94 -16.14 2.78
C GLU A 193 -17.30 -15.62 4.08
N LEU A 194 -18.15 -15.17 5.01
CA LEU A 194 -17.75 -14.87 6.38
C LEU A 194 -17.59 -16.20 7.13
N ILE A 195 -16.44 -16.38 7.78
CA ILE A 195 -16.09 -17.59 8.51
C ILE A 195 -16.40 -17.37 9.98
N ASP A 196 -17.20 -18.28 10.55
CA ASP A 196 -17.31 -18.44 11.99
C ASP A 196 -16.10 -19.25 12.46
N ASP A 197 -15.21 -18.63 13.23
CA ASP A 197 -14.05 -19.29 13.83
C ASP A 197 -14.39 -19.96 15.16
N GLY A 198 -15.66 -19.93 15.59
CA GLY A 198 -16.12 -20.51 16.86
C GLY A 198 -15.57 -19.78 18.08
N LYS A 199 -14.91 -18.63 17.90
CA LYS A 199 -14.27 -17.83 18.95
C LYS A 199 -14.84 -16.41 19.07
N GLY A 200 -15.83 -16.08 18.23
CA GLY A 200 -16.72 -14.93 18.39
C GLY A 200 -16.08 -13.59 18.02
N GLY A 201 -16.64 -12.98 16.98
CA GLY A 201 -16.56 -11.54 16.68
C GLY A 201 -17.95 -11.01 16.37
#